data_AF-A0A1Z1MKY3-F1
#
_entry.id   AF-A0A1Z1MKY3-F1
#
_cell.length_a   1.000
_cell.length_b   1.000
_cell.length_c   1.000
_cell.angle_alpha   90.00
_cell.angle_beta   90.00
_cell.angle_gamma   90.00
#
_symmetry.space_group_name_H-M   'P 1'
#
loop_
_entity.id
_entity.type
_entity.pdbx_description
1 polymer ?
#
loop_
_entity_poly.entity_id
_entity_poly.type
_entity_poly.pdbx_seq_one_letter_code
_entity_poly.pdbx_strand_id
1 'polypeptide(L)' 'MKTSSILKKKRKSGFLVRMKTKSGKKIINLKRKKKRKVIN' A
#
# COMPACT_ATOMS: atom_id res chain seq x y z
N MET A 1 17.82 11.41 -11.26
CA MET A 1 16.48 10.87 -10.91
C MET A 1 16.19 11.18 -9.43
N LYS A 2 15.18 11.99 -9.07
CA LYS A 2 14.89 12.28 -7.65
C LYS A 2 14.35 11.02 -6.96
N THR A 3 15.21 10.27 -6.30
CA THR A 3 14.83 9.10 -5.50
C THR A 3 14.10 9.55 -4.25
N SER A 4 12.81 9.26 -4.15
CA SER A 4 12.08 9.43 -2.90
C SER A 4 12.70 8.54 -1.82
N SER A 5 13.01 9.13 -0.66
CA SER A 5 13.54 8.39 0.49
C SER A 5 12.66 7.18 0.82
N ILE A 6 13.28 6.06 1.20
CA ILE A 6 12.61 4.82 1.61
C ILE A 6 11.53 5.11 2.66
N LEU A 7 11.82 6.03 3.58
CA LEU A 7 10.88 6.47 4.62
C LEU A 7 9.61 7.10 4.02
N LYS A 8 9.76 7.97 3.01
CA LYS A 8 8.63 8.61 2.32
C LYS A 8 7.79 7.58 1.55
N LYS A 9 8.42 6.56 0.95
CA LYS A 9 7.71 5.45 0.29
C LYS A 9 6.87 4.66 1.29
N LYS A 10 7.47 4.20 2.39
CA LYS A 10 6.75 3.45 3.45
C LYS A 10 5.59 4.24 4.04
N ARG A 11 5.74 5.56 4.26
CA ARG A 11 4.66 6.42 4.78
C ARG A 11 3.52 6.66 3.79
N LYS A 12 3.75 6.62 2.48
CA LYS A 12 2.70 6.84 1.47
C LYS A 12 2.00 5.57 1.04
N SER A 13 2.75 4.49 0.86
CA SER A 13 2.24 3.25 0.26
C SER A 13 2.47 2.02 1.12
N GLY A 14 2.91 2.14 2.38
CA GLY A 14 3.12 1.01 3.29
C GLY A 14 1.83 0.31 3.72
N PHE A 15 1.94 -0.97 4.05
CA PHE A 15 0.80 -1.83 4.39
C PHE A 15 0.03 -1.28 5.60
N LEU A 16 0.76 -0.91 6.66
CA LEU A 16 0.16 -0.33 7.86
C LEU A 16 -0.62 0.95 7.55
N VAL A 17 -0.12 1.78 6.63
CA VAL A 17 -0.80 3.01 6.20
C VAL A 17 -2.10 2.67 5.45
N ARG A 18 -2.09 1.64 4.60
CA ARG A 18 -3.31 1.16 3.93
C ARG A 18 -4.33 0.60 4.92
N MET A 19 -3.89 -0.04 6.01
CA MET A 19 -4.81 -0.60 7.01
C MET A 19 -5.46 0.43 7.94
N LYS A 20 -4.94 1.67 8.01
CA LYS A 20 -5.52 2.73 8.85
C LYS A 20 -6.89 3.21 8.36
N THR A 21 -7.12 3.27 7.04
CA THR A 21 -8.31 3.88 6.46
C THR A 21 -9.25 2.83 5.85
N LYS A 22 -10.56 3.11 5.84
CA LYS A 22 -11.55 2.23 5.20
C LYS A 22 -11.25 2.03 3.70
N SER A 23 -10.88 3.12 3.00
CA SER A 23 -10.50 3.08 1.59
C SER A 23 -9.22 2.27 1.34
N GLY A 24 -8.21 2.42 2.20
CA GLY A 24 -6.98 1.63 2.11
C GLY A 24 -7.22 0.12 2.31
N LYS A 25 -8.06 -0.27 3.29
CA LYS A 25 -8.50 -1.66 3.47
C LYS A 25 -9.19 -2.21 2.22
N LYS A 26 -10.07 -1.41 1.60
CA LYS A 26 -10.75 -1.78 0.34
C LYS A 26 -9.74 -2.06 -0.79
N ILE A 27 -8.71 -1.22 -0.94
CA ILE A 27 -7.65 -1.41 -1.95
C ILE A 27 -6.91 -2.74 -1.71
N ILE A 28 -6.52 -3.04 -0.46
CA ILE A 28 -5.84 -4.29 -0.12
C ILE A 28 -6.72 -5.50 -0.44
N ASN A 29 -8.01 -5.44 -0.09
CA ASN A 29 -8.95 -6.52 -0.35
C ASN A 29 -9.18 -6.74 -1.86
N LEU A 30 -9.24 -5.68 -2.66
CA LEU A 30 -9.33 -5.79 -4.12
C LEU A 30 -8.08 -6.44 -4.72
N LYS A 31 -6.88 -6.08 -4.24
CA LYS A 31 -5.62 -6.71 -4.68
C LYS A 31 -5.57 -8.20 -4.31
N ARG A 32 -6.04 -8.56 -3.11
CA ARG A 32 -6.17 -9.95 -2.66
C ARG A 32 -7.17 -10.73 -3.50
N LYS A 33 -8.35 -10.17 -3.79
CA LYS A 33 -9.36 -10.78 -4.67
C LYS A 33 -8.80 -11.03 -6.07
N LYS A 34 -7.98 -10.11 -6.60
CA LYS A 34 -7.27 -10.26 -7.87
C LYS A 34 -6.05 -11.19 -7.80
N LYS A 35 -5.72 -11.74 -6.62
CA LYS A 35 -4.56 -12.62 -6.37
C LYS A 35 -3.24 -12.00 -6.82
N ARG A 36 -3.05 -10.69 -6.59
CA ARG A 36 -1.78 -10.02 -6.88
C ARG A 36 -0.67 -10.59 -6.00
N LYS A 37 0.45 -11.00 -6.61
CA LYS A 37 1.66 -11.47 -5.90
C LYS A 37 2.17 -10.45 -4.88
N VAL A 38 2.08 -9.17 -5.21
CA VAL A 38 2.44 -8.06 -4.32
C VAL A 38 1.21 -7.23 -3.99
N ILE A 39 0.87 -7.20 -2.71
CA ILE A 39 -0.31 -6.51 -2.19
C ILE A 39 0.03 -5.07 -1.80
N ASN A 40 1.28 -4.80 -1.43
CA ASN A 40 1.71 -3.49 -0.94
C ASN A 40 2.98 -2.98 -1.61
#